data_AF-A0A972DLC1-F1
#
_entry.id   AF-A0A972DLC1-F1
#
_cell.length_a   1.000
_cell.length_b   1.000
_cell.length_c   1.000
_cell.angle_alpha   90.00
_cell.angle_beta   90.00
_cell.angle_gamma   90.00
#
_symmetry.space_group_name_H-M   'P 1'
#
loop_
_entity.id
_entity.type
_entity.pdbx_description
1 polymer ?
#
loop_
_entity_poly.entity_id
_entity_poly.type
_entity_poly.pdbx_seq_one_letter_code
_entity_poly.pdbx_strand_id
1 'polypeptide(L)'
;MLAPVVIRRIKQLLAERTHSYRQIAELLKVSCGTISAIASGERWSDEALEIRGQVEPEGPPRRCPECGGLVRMPCVLCSARKRSARTGRLPPDVPLERPLGLDLKPEHQRRYAEVRVARRKQQHRNCLLAVCPTNYTASPYIAPEP
;
A
#
# COMPACT_ATOMS: atom_id res chain seq x y z
N MET A 1 -16.46 -3.26 -11.59
CA MET A 1 -16.44 -3.00 -10.14
C MET A 1 -17.83 -2.55 -9.70
N LEU A 2 -18.36 -3.05 -8.58
CA LEU A 2 -19.68 -2.61 -8.07
C LEU A 2 -19.64 -1.18 -7.54
N ALA A 3 -20.72 -0.43 -7.79
CA ALA A 3 -20.91 0.90 -7.25
C ALA A 3 -21.14 0.86 -5.72
N PRO A 4 -20.63 1.85 -4.96
CA PRO A 4 -20.74 1.89 -3.50
C PRO A 4 -22.17 1.89 -2.99
N VAL A 5 -23.10 2.52 -3.73
CA VAL A 5 -24.53 2.54 -3.40
C VAL A 5 -25.13 1.14 -3.42
N VAL A 6 -24.77 0.33 -4.42
CA VAL A 6 -25.26 -1.06 -4.55
C VAL A 6 -24.74 -1.92 -3.41
N ILE A 7 -23.47 -1.74 -3.00
CA ILE A 7 -22.87 -2.48 -1.88
C ILE A 7 -23.60 -2.17 -0.57
N ARG A 8 -23.89 -0.89 -0.29
CA ARG A 8 -24.68 -0.50 0.89
C ARG A 8 -26.06 -1.14 0.89
N ARG A 9 -26.72 -1.20 -0.26
CA ARG A 9 -28.03 -1.83 -0.37
C ARG A 9 -27.98 -3.35 -0.13
N ILE A 10 -26.94 -4.03 -0.62
CA ILE A 10 -26.71 -5.45 -0.33
C ILE A 10 -26.51 -5.67 1.17
N LYS A 11 -25.68 -4.84 1.84
CA LYS A 11 -25.46 -4.93 3.29
C LYS A 11 -26.76 -4.75 4.10
N GLN A 12 -27.61 -3.81 3.70
CA GLN A 12 -28.93 -3.62 4.32
C GLN A 12 -29.81 -4.88 4.20
N LEU A 13 -29.96 -5.42 2.99
CA LEU A 13 -30.78 -6.61 2.76
C LEU A 13 -30.25 -7.85 3.49
N LEU A 14 -28.93 -7.98 3.61
CA LEU A 14 -28.31 -9.04 4.41
C LEU A 14 -28.58 -8.87 5.92
N ALA A 15 -28.61 -7.63 6.41
CA ALA A 15 -28.93 -7.33 7.81
C ALA A 15 -30.40 -7.58 8.14
N GLU A 16 -31.31 -7.32 7.20
CA GLU A 16 -32.74 -7.59 7.34
C GLU A 16 -33.05 -9.10 7.42
N ARG A 17 -32.16 -9.98 6.91
CA ARG A 17 -32.30 -11.46 6.91
C ARG A 17 -33.60 -12.00 6.29
N THR A 18 -34.32 -11.17 5.54
CA THR A 18 -35.60 -11.50 4.90
C THR A 18 -35.44 -12.17 3.53
N HIS A 19 -34.28 -12.02 2.89
CA HIS A 19 -34.03 -12.47 1.53
C HIS A 19 -32.84 -13.44 1.48
N SER A 20 -32.99 -14.51 0.71
CA SER A 20 -31.88 -15.40 0.35
C SER A 20 -30.93 -14.72 -0.63
N TYR A 21 -29.69 -15.22 -0.74
CA TYR A 21 -28.68 -14.63 -1.63
C TYR A 21 -29.13 -14.60 -3.10
N ARG A 22 -29.93 -15.59 -3.52
CA ARG A 22 -30.47 -15.67 -4.88
C ARG A 22 -31.53 -14.60 -5.14
N GLN A 23 -32.38 -14.33 -4.16
CA GLN A 23 -33.36 -13.25 -4.24
C GLN A 23 -32.69 -11.87 -4.28
N ILE A 24 -31.65 -11.67 -3.46
CA ILE A 24 -30.86 -10.42 -3.48
C ILE A 24 -30.16 -10.23 -4.83
N ALA A 25 -29.63 -11.32 -5.42
CA ALA A 25 -28.99 -11.32 -6.73
C ALA A 25 -29.95 -10.88 -7.85
N GLU A 26 -31.17 -11.42 -7.85
CA GLU A 26 -32.19 -11.10 -8.83
C GLU A 26 -32.73 -9.67 -8.69
N LEU A 27 -32.92 -9.20 -7.45
CA LEU A 27 -33.40 -7.85 -7.13
C LEU A 27 -32.41 -6.77 -7.57
N LEU A 28 -31.12 -6.97 -7.31
CA LEU A 28 -30.08 -5.97 -7.56
C LEU A 28 -29.27 -6.23 -8.83
N LYS A 29 -29.66 -7.25 -9.62
CA LYS A 29 -29.01 -7.68 -10.88
C LYS A 29 -27.49 -7.88 -10.71
N VAL A 30 -27.12 -8.62 -9.68
CA VAL A 30 -25.72 -8.97 -9.35
C VAL A 30 -25.56 -10.46 -9.16
N SER A 31 -24.36 -10.99 -9.37
CA SER A 31 -24.12 -12.43 -9.21
C SER A 31 -24.17 -12.87 -7.74
N CYS A 32 -24.66 -14.08 -7.47
CA CYS A 32 -24.66 -14.67 -6.12
C CYS A 32 -23.24 -14.73 -5.51
N GLY A 33 -22.22 -14.98 -6.33
CA GLY A 33 -20.82 -14.97 -5.89
C GLY A 33 -20.35 -13.60 -5.39
N THR A 34 -20.88 -12.51 -5.96
CA THR A 34 -20.62 -11.14 -5.48
C THR A 34 -21.23 -10.93 -4.10
N ILE A 35 -22.47 -11.36 -3.90
CA ILE A 35 -23.16 -11.23 -2.60
C ILE A 35 -22.47 -12.08 -1.53
N SER A 36 -22.09 -13.32 -1.87
CA SER A 36 -21.34 -14.19 -0.96
C SER A 36 -20.03 -13.54 -0.52
N ALA A 37 -19.28 -12.95 -1.45
CA ALA A 37 -18.02 -12.25 -1.14
C ALA A 37 -18.20 -10.92 -0.37
N ILE A 38 -19.39 -10.29 -0.44
CA ILE A 38 -19.76 -9.16 0.43
C ILE A 38 -20.08 -9.68 1.83
N ALA A 39 -20.88 -10.74 1.93
CA ALA A 39 -21.29 -11.34 3.19
C ALA A 39 -20.09 -11.90 3.99
N SER A 40 -19.10 -12.47 3.31
CA SER A 40 -17.85 -12.94 3.93
C SER A 40 -16.86 -11.83 4.28
N GLY A 41 -17.11 -10.58 3.86
CA GLY A 41 -16.21 -9.45 4.11
C GLY A 41 -14.94 -9.42 3.24
N GLU A 42 -14.81 -10.34 2.29
CA GLU A 42 -13.53 -10.61 1.62
C GLU A 42 -13.13 -9.59 0.53
N ARG A 43 -14.08 -8.80 0.03
CA ARG A 43 -13.80 -7.83 -1.06
C ARG A 43 -14.25 -6.39 -0.84
N TRP A 44 -15.09 -6.11 0.17
CA TRP A 44 -15.77 -4.81 0.31
C TRP A 44 -15.94 -4.37 1.77
N SER A 45 -14.83 -4.23 2.50
CA SER A 45 -14.82 -3.50 3.77
C SER A 45 -15.19 -2.03 3.53
N ASP A 46 -15.80 -1.40 4.53
CA ASP A 46 -16.20 0.02 4.43
C ASP A 46 -14.98 0.94 4.23
N GLU A 47 -13.80 0.62 4.78
CA GLU A 47 -12.54 1.29 4.44
C GLU A 47 -12.24 1.30 2.93
N ALA A 48 -12.48 0.19 2.23
CA ALA A 48 -12.20 0.09 0.80
C ALA A 48 -13.14 0.97 -0.04
N LEU A 49 -14.32 1.29 0.49
CA LEU A 49 -15.26 2.24 -0.12
C LEU A 49 -14.82 3.68 0.11
N GLU A 50 -14.42 4.04 1.33
CA GLU A 50 -13.95 5.40 1.66
C GLU A 50 -12.71 5.81 0.86
N ILE A 51 -11.81 4.85 0.63
CA ILE A 51 -10.61 5.04 -0.20
C ILE A 51 -10.96 5.42 -1.65
N ARG A 52 -12.08 4.93 -2.20
CA ARG A 52 -12.47 5.21 -3.59
C ARG A 52 -13.03 6.62 -3.78
N GLY A 53 -13.39 7.31 -2.69
CA GLY A 53 -13.75 8.73 -2.73
C GLY A 53 -12.55 9.67 -2.69
N GLN A 54 -11.31 9.15 -2.69
CA GLN A 54 -10.12 9.99 -2.63
C GLN A 54 -9.80 10.60 -4.00
N VAL A 55 -9.68 11.92 -3.99
CA VAL A 55 -9.27 12.86 -5.05
C VAL A 55 -8.47 12.18 -6.17
N GLU A 56 -9.05 12.16 -7.37
CA GLU A 56 -8.34 11.73 -8.58
C GLU A 56 -7.11 12.63 -8.78
N PRO A 57 -5.92 12.07 -9.01
CA PRO A 57 -4.70 12.87 -9.05
C PRO A 57 -4.62 13.69 -10.35
N GLU A 58 -4.85 15.00 -10.22
CA GLU A 58 -4.90 15.94 -11.34
C GLU A 58 -3.57 16.67 -11.57
N GLY A 59 -3.35 17.11 -12.81
CA GLY A 59 -2.21 17.94 -13.21
C GLY A 59 -0.94 17.20 -13.66
N PRO A 60 0.14 17.94 -13.96
CA PRO A 60 1.38 17.38 -14.47
C PRO A 60 2.13 16.58 -13.38
N PRO A 61 2.86 15.52 -13.75
CA PRO A 61 3.66 14.74 -12.80
C PRO A 61 4.77 15.60 -12.17
N ARG A 62 4.87 15.56 -10.84
CA ARG A 62 5.88 16.27 -10.04
C ARG A 62 6.58 15.29 -9.09
N ARG A 63 7.79 15.61 -8.64
CA ARG A 63 8.45 14.81 -7.61
C ARG A 63 7.81 15.08 -6.25
N CYS A 64 7.43 14.02 -5.55
CA CYS A 64 6.88 14.12 -4.19
C CYS A 64 8.00 14.53 -3.19
N PRO A 65 7.76 15.51 -2.31
CA PRO A 65 8.76 15.93 -1.32
C PRO A 65 9.02 14.89 -0.22
N GLU A 66 8.06 14.00 0.07
CA GLU A 66 8.21 12.96 1.09
C GLU A 66 9.01 11.75 0.57
N CYS A 67 8.60 11.18 -0.58
CA CYS A 67 9.17 9.92 -1.08
C CYS A 67 10.11 10.09 -2.29
N GLY A 68 10.20 11.28 -2.88
CA GLY A 68 11.02 11.57 -4.06
C GLY A 68 10.52 10.99 -5.38
N GLY A 69 9.38 10.29 -5.38
CA GLY A 69 8.80 9.64 -6.56
C GLY A 69 8.17 10.65 -7.53
N LEU A 70 8.28 10.41 -8.84
CA LEU A 70 7.61 11.22 -9.87
C LEU A 70 6.16 10.77 -10.00
N VAL A 71 5.23 11.55 -9.47
CA VAL A 71 3.81 11.20 -9.32
C VAL A 71 2.91 12.39 -9.64
N ARG A 72 1.65 12.13 -9.97
CA ARG A 72 0.61 13.17 -9.92
C ARG A 72 0.17 13.36 -8.47
N MET A 73 -0.14 14.60 -8.11
CA MET A 73 -0.52 14.94 -6.74
C MET A 73 -2.04 14.78 -6.56
N PRO A 74 -2.50 14.32 -5.38
CA PRO A 74 -1.73 13.88 -4.21
C PRO A 74 -0.95 12.58 -4.45
N CYS A 75 0.19 12.40 -3.75
CA CYS A 75 1.12 11.29 -4.01
C CYS A 75 0.48 9.90 -3.76
N VAL A 76 0.00 9.28 -4.83
CA VAL A 76 -0.62 7.95 -4.79
C VAL A 76 0.32 6.86 -4.25
N LEU A 77 1.64 7.01 -4.45
CA LEU A 77 2.64 6.08 -3.94
C LEU A 77 2.74 6.14 -2.41
N CYS A 78 2.79 7.33 -1.83
CA CYS A 78 2.76 7.51 -0.38
C CYS A 78 1.46 6.98 0.22
N SER A 79 0.32 7.27 -0.41
CA SER A 79 -0.99 6.78 0.03
C SER A 79 -1.07 5.26 -0.01
N ALA A 80 -0.55 4.63 -1.07
CA ALA A 80 -0.49 3.17 -1.18
C ALA A 80 0.39 2.55 -0.08
N ARG A 81 1.58 3.11 0.17
CA ARG A 81 2.48 2.64 1.25
C ARG A 81 1.85 2.76 2.63
N LYS A 82 1.21 3.89 2.94
CA LYS A 82 0.49 4.10 4.21
C LYS A 82 -0.64 3.07 4.37
N ARG A 83 -1.34 2.73 3.28
CA ARG A 83 -2.39 1.69 3.29
C ARG A 83 -1.82 0.30 3.53
N SER A 84 -0.77 -0.08 2.81
CA SER A 84 -0.08 -1.35 2.99
C SER A 84 0.43 -1.54 4.41
N ALA A 85 0.98 -0.48 5.02
CA ALA A 85 1.41 -0.49 6.41
C ALA A 85 0.24 -0.71 7.38
N ARG A 86 -0.94 -0.11 7.12
CA ARG A 86 -2.14 -0.28 7.96
C ARG A 86 -2.76 -1.67 7.85
N THR A 87 -2.80 -2.25 6.66
CA THR A 87 -3.51 -3.52 6.42
C THR A 87 -2.63 -4.75 6.65
N GLY A 88 -1.36 -4.57 6.99
CA GLY A 88 -0.37 -5.67 7.07
C GLY A 88 -0.04 -6.31 5.73
N ARG A 89 -0.69 -5.89 4.63
CA ARG A 89 -0.31 -6.24 3.26
C ARG A 89 0.81 -5.31 2.83
N LEU A 90 2.01 -5.49 3.40
CA LEU A 90 3.18 -5.05 2.66
C LEU A 90 3.11 -5.78 1.30
N PRO A 91 3.36 -5.08 0.17
CA PRO A 91 3.73 -5.82 -1.03
C PRO A 91 4.86 -6.76 -0.59
N PRO A 92 4.87 -8.04 -1.03
CA PRO A 92 6.01 -8.88 -0.73
C PRO A 92 7.25 -8.05 -1.03
N ASP A 93 8.19 -8.00 -0.10
CA ASP A 93 9.53 -7.50 -0.39
C ASP A 93 9.96 -8.39 -1.54
N VAL A 94 9.74 -7.94 -2.79
CA VAL A 94 10.24 -8.63 -3.95
C VAL A 94 11.72 -8.43 -3.74
N PRO A 95 12.47 -9.48 -3.34
CA PRO A 95 13.90 -9.33 -3.31
C PRO A 95 14.23 -8.84 -4.72
N LEU A 96 14.95 -7.74 -4.85
CA LEU A 96 15.61 -7.47 -6.11
C LEU A 96 16.57 -8.65 -6.27
N GLU A 97 16.08 -9.73 -6.89
CA GLU A 97 16.76 -11.03 -6.97
C GLU A 97 18.12 -10.91 -7.63
N ARG A 98 18.41 -9.74 -8.22
CA ARG A 98 19.72 -9.36 -8.68
C ARG A 98 20.03 -7.94 -8.21
N PRO A 99 21.24 -7.67 -7.68
CA PRO A 99 21.82 -6.35 -7.85
C PRO A 99 21.72 -6.00 -9.35
N LEU A 100 21.64 -4.71 -9.70
CA LEU A 100 21.36 -4.21 -11.06
C LEU A 100 22.29 -4.74 -12.20
N GLY A 101 23.16 -5.72 -11.96
CA GLY A 101 24.05 -6.33 -12.94
C GLY A 101 25.02 -5.31 -13.53
N LEU A 102 25.21 -4.19 -12.83
CA LEU A 102 26.05 -3.11 -13.27
C LEU A 102 27.48 -3.47 -12.91
N ASP A 103 28.23 -3.96 -13.90
CA ASP A 103 29.69 -4.10 -13.83
C ASP A 103 30.34 -2.72 -13.81
N LEU A 104 30.23 -2.06 -12.66
CA LEU A 104 30.87 -0.77 -12.42
C LEU A 104 32.37 -0.98 -12.31
N LYS A 105 33.14 -0.09 -12.94
CA LYS A 105 34.59 0.01 -12.68
C LYS A 105 34.84 0.14 -11.17
N PRO A 106 35.96 -0.39 -10.63
CA PRO A 106 36.25 -0.38 -9.19
C PRO A 106 36.18 1.02 -8.54
N GLU A 107 36.58 2.05 -9.28
CA GLU A 107 36.49 3.46 -8.86
C GLU A 107 35.05 3.92 -8.62
N HIS A 108 34.11 3.51 -9.46
CA HIS A 108 32.70 3.85 -9.33
C HIS A 108 32.05 3.06 -8.20
N GLN A 109 32.43 1.79 -8.02
CA GLN A 109 31.94 0.97 -6.90
C GLN A 109 32.26 1.62 -5.55
N ARG A 110 33.50 2.10 -5.37
CA ARG A 110 33.94 2.81 -4.15
C ARG A 110 33.11 4.07 -3.90
N ARG A 111 32.96 4.92 -4.92
CA ARG A 111 32.15 6.15 -4.83
C ARG A 111 30.68 5.86 -4.49
N TYR A 112 30.08 4.84 -5.10
CA TYR A 112 28.70 4.45 -4.79
C TYR A 112 28.55 3.89 -3.37
N ALA A 113 29.53 3.13 -2.87
CA ALA A 113 29.55 2.64 -1.50
C ALA A 113 29.63 3.80 -0.49
N GLU A 114 30.51 4.77 -0.73
CA GLU A 114 30.63 5.99 0.09
C GLU A 114 29.33 6.79 0.12
N VAL A 115 28.71 7.04 -1.05
CA VAL A 115 27.43 7.75 -1.16
C VAL A 115 26.32 7.01 -0.42
N ARG A 116 26.29 5.68 -0.48
CA ARG A 116 25.33 4.85 0.27
C ARG A 116 25.52 5.00 1.78
N VAL A 117 26.75 4.92 2.27
CA VAL A 117 27.07 5.09 3.70
C VAL A 117 26.67 6.50 4.16
N ALA A 118 27.00 7.53 3.38
CA ALA A 118 26.63 8.92 3.67
C ALA A 118 25.12 9.11 3.71
N ARG A 119 24.37 8.56 2.75
CA ARG A 119 22.89 8.62 2.76
C ARG A 119 22.28 7.88 3.94
N ARG A 120 22.82 6.72 4.32
CA ARG A 120 22.35 5.98 5.51
C ARG A 120 22.60 6.76 6.79
N LYS A 121 23.78 7.38 6.93
CA LYS A 121 24.09 8.28 8.05
C LYS A 121 23.17 9.50 8.08
N GLN A 122 22.91 10.12 6.93
CA GLN A 122 21.99 11.26 6.81
C GLN A 122 20.55 10.86 7.14
N GLN A 123 20.07 9.71 6.66
CA GLN A 123 18.75 9.18 7.02
C GLN A 123 18.65 8.85 8.50
N HIS A 124 19.68 8.24 9.09
CA HIS A 124 19.73 7.98 10.53
C HIS A 124 19.74 9.29 11.34
N ARG A 125 20.48 10.30 10.89
CA ARG A 125 20.51 11.63 11.53
C ARG A 125 19.16 12.34 11.39
N ASN A 126 18.53 12.26 10.23
CA ASN A 126 17.19 12.79 10.00
C ASN A 126 16.13 12.03 10.82
N CYS A 127 16.31 10.73 11.07
CA CYS A 127 15.46 9.91 11.94
C CYS A 127 15.71 10.19 13.44
N LEU A 128 16.93 10.56 13.83
CA LEU A 128 17.24 10.98 15.21
C LEU A 128 16.74 12.39 15.52
N LEU A 129 16.74 13.29 14.52
CA LEU A 129 16.23 14.66 14.65
C LEU A 129 14.70 14.72 14.51
N ALA A 130 14.09 13.80 13.77
CA ALA A 130 12.66 13.60 13.74
C ALA A 130 12.30 12.54 14.78
N VAL A 131 11.99 12.95 16.02
CA VAL A 131 11.35 12.08 17.02
C VAL A 131 10.25 11.27 16.32
N CYS A 132 10.51 9.97 16.15
CA CYS A 132 9.61 9.05 15.48
C CYS A 132 8.22 9.10 16.12
N PRO A 133 7.15 9.00 15.33
CA PRO A 133 6.09 8.09 15.69
C PRO A 133 6.24 6.84 14.83
N THR A 134 6.56 5.77 15.54
CA THR A 134 6.09 4.41 15.29
C THR A 134 6.80 3.53 14.25
N ASN A 135 7.36 2.46 14.81
CA ASN A 135 7.38 1.10 14.27
C ASN A 135 8.31 0.82 13.10
N TYR A 136 9.60 0.64 13.41
CA TYR A 136 10.35 -0.43 12.77
C TYR A 136 10.99 -1.29 13.85
N THR A 137 10.31 -2.39 14.14
CA THR A 137 10.80 -3.53 14.92
C THR A 137 12.16 -3.98 14.38
N ALA A 138 13.05 -4.24 15.34
CA ALA A 138 14.40 -4.75 15.13
C ALA A 138 14.44 -5.95 14.18
N SER A 139 15.33 -5.91 13.19
CA SER A 139 15.75 -7.09 12.42
C SER A 139 16.99 -7.70 13.08
N PRO A 140 17.00 -9.00 13.46
CA PRO A 140 17.98 -9.61 14.35
C PRO A 140 19.26 -10.11 13.67
N TYR A 141 19.51 -9.79 12.39
CA TYR A 141 20.61 -10.39 11.64
C TYR A 141 21.82 -9.47 11.48
N ILE A 142 22.52 -9.15 12.56
CA ILE A 142 23.97 -8.87 12.50
C ILE A 142 24.61 -9.39 13.80
N ALA A 143 25.04 -10.65 13.80
CA ALA A 143 26.13 -11.09 14.65
C ALA A 143 27.39 -11.16 13.78
N PRO A 144 28.46 -10.42 14.10
CA PRO A 144 29.78 -10.73 13.59
C PRO A 144 30.38 -11.86 14.45
N GLU A 145 30.74 -12.98 13.83
CA GLU A 145 31.57 -14.02 14.45
C GLU A 145 33.07 -13.61 14.45
N PRO A 146 33.88 -14.21 15.35
CA PRO A 146 34.97 -13.53 16.07
C PRO A 146 36.27 -13.28 15.29
#